data_AF-A0A4V6KVC7-F1
#
_entry.id   AF-A0A4V6KVC7-F1
#
_cell.length_a   1.000
_cell.length_b   1.000
_cell.length_c   1.000
_cell.angle_alpha   90.00
_cell.angle_beta   90.00
_cell.angle_gamma   90.00
#
_symmetry.space_group_name_H-M   'P 1'
#
loop_
_entity.id
_entity.type
_entity.pdbx_description
1 polymer ?
#
loop_
_entity_poly.entity_id
_entity_poly.type
_entity_poly.pdbx_seq_one_letter_code
_entity_poly.pdbx_strand_id
1 'polypeptide(L)'
;MNTLPEDLSELRPQLPFAYAREQRILLLRDHAGCRVLRLAETTATALLEARRVAGCGLTISTVSGEEFEKQLVISYQRRFERGATHDDRYRQ
;
A
#
# COMPACT_ATOMS: atom_id res chain seq x y z
N MET A 1 21.83 -0.78 9.61
CA MET A 1 20.89 0.29 9.23
C MET A 1 20.03 -0.22 8.08
N ASN A 2 18.79 -0.61 8.36
CA ASN A 2 17.71 -0.77 7.37
C ASN A 2 16.42 -0.40 8.11
N THR A 3 16.24 0.89 8.37
CA THR A 3 14.98 1.43 8.87
C THR A 3 13.98 1.33 7.72
N LEU A 4 13.07 0.36 7.80
CA LEU A 4 11.79 0.49 7.13
C LEU A 4 11.23 1.86 7.51
N PRO A 5 10.63 2.64 6.59
CA PRO A 5 9.98 3.88 6.98
C PRO A 5 8.94 3.50 8.05
N GLU A 6 9.12 3.98 9.27
CA GLU A 6 8.23 3.67 10.40
C GLU A 6 6.79 4.10 10.12
N ASP A 7 6.60 4.94 9.10
CA ASP A 7 5.31 5.45 8.68
C ASP A 7 4.99 5.15 7.21
N LEU A 8 4.73 3.88 6.90
CA LEU A 8 4.11 3.47 5.63
C LEU A 8 2.65 3.96 5.51
N SER A 9 2.08 4.53 6.58
CA SER A 9 0.72 5.05 6.55
C SER A 9 0.58 6.30 5.70
N GLU A 10 1.66 7.01 5.39
CA GLU A 10 1.60 8.13 4.44
C GLU A 10 1.38 7.71 2.98
N LEU A 11 1.59 6.42 2.68
CA LEU A 11 1.64 5.91 1.32
C LEU A 11 0.26 5.51 0.80
N ARG A 12 0.04 5.71 -0.50
CA ARG A 12 -1.25 5.42 -1.10
C ARG A 12 -1.31 3.97 -1.59
N PRO A 13 -2.22 3.11 -1.06
CA PRO A 13 -2.40 1.78 -1.59
C PRO A 13 -2.91 1.86 -3.03
N GLN A 14 -2.23 1.16 -3.94
CA GLN A 14 -2.54 1.16 -5.37
C GLN A 14 -3.47 0.02 -5.77
N LEU A 15 -3.51 -1.05 -4.96
CA LEU A 15 -4.36 -2.22 -5.19
C LEU A 15 -5.69 -2.09 -4.44
N PRO A 16 -6.76 -2.78 -4.87
CA PRO A 16 -7.98 -2.93 -4.08
C PRO A 16 -7.73 -3.72 -2.78
N PHE A 17 -8.44 -3.38 -1.71
CA PHE A 17 -8.27 -4.04 -0.40
C PHE A 17 -8.46 -5.57 -0.48
N ALA A 18 -9.53 -6.02 -1.14
CA ALA A 18 -9.82 -7.44 -1.29
C ALA A 18 -8.67 -8.18 -1.99
N TYR A 19 -8.18 -7.63 -3.10
CA TYR A 19 -7.05 -8.20 -3.85
C TYR A 19 -5.77 -8.23 -3.00
N ALA A 20 -5.46 -7.13 -2.33
CA ALA A 20 -4.27 -7.03 -1.49
C ALA A 20 -4.27 -8.06 -0.35
N ARG A 21 -5.43 -8.25 0.28
CA ARG A 21 -5.63 -9.24 1.35
C ARG A 21 -5.56 -10.68 0.85
N GLU A 22 -6.30 -11.01 -0.21
CA GLU A 22 -6.36 -12.37 -0.78
C GLU A 22 -5.00 -12.82 -1.32
N GLN A 23 -4.31 -11.93 -2.03
CA GLN A 23 -3.01 -12.22 -2.62
C GLN A 23 -1.84 -11.96 -1.66
N ARG A 24 -2.13 -11.51 -0.42
CA ARG A 24 -1.13 -11.20 0.63
C ARG A 24 -0.03 -10.28 0.12
N ILE A 25 -0.43 -9.23 -0.59
CA ILE A 25 0.47 -8.25 -1.21
C ILE A 25 -0.08 -6.84 -1.04
N LEU A 26 0.76 -5.90 -0.66
CA LEU A 26 0.38 -4.50 -0.50
C LEU A 26 1.33 -3.64 -1.34
N LEU A 27 0.78 -3.02 -2.38
CA LEU A 27 1.49 -2.06 -3.21
C LEU A 27 1.19 -0.65 -2.71
N LEU A 28 2.22 0.00 -2.20
CA LEU A 28 2.21 1.36 -1.70
C LEU A 28 3.00 2.25 -2.66
N ARG A 29 2.47 3.43 -2.97
CA ARG A 29 3.18 4.45 -3.74
C ARG A 29 3.49 5.64 -2.85
N ASP A 30 4.75 6.04 -2.86
CA ASP A 30 5.26 7.25 -2.22
C ASP A 30 5.64 8.30 -3.29
N HIS A 31 6.17 9.46 -2.88
CA HIS A 31 6.60 10.51 -3.81
C HIS A 31 7.91 10.16 -4.56
N ALA A 32 8.68 9.20 -4.08
CA ALA A 32 9.98 8.78 -4.61
C ALA A 32 9.92 7.47 -5.43
N GLY A 33 8.87 6.67 -5.28
CA GLY A 33 8.76 5.37 -5.93
C GLY A 33 7.63 4.46 -5.42
N CYS A 34 7.77 3.19 -5.78
CA CYS A 34 6.79 2.13 -5.53
C CYS A 34 7.37 1.12 -4.51
N ARG A 35 6.62 0.79 -3.47
CA ARG A 35 7.01 -0.18 -2.42
C ARG A 35 5.99 -1.31 -2.36
N VAL A 36 6.48 -2.54 -2.19
CA VAL A 36 5.67 -3.74 -2.09
C VAL A 36 5.96 -4.44 -0.78
N LEU A 37 4.97 -4.55 0.10
CA LEU A 37 5.01 -5.49 1.21
C LEU A 37 4.38 -6.80 0.78
N ARG A 38 5.01 -7.91 1.12
CA ARG A 38 4.49 -9.25 0.80
C ARG A 38 4.72 -10.21 1.96
N LEU A 39 3.93 -11.27 2.00
CA LEU A 39 4.21 -12.43 2.84
C LEU A 39 5.13 -13.41 2.10
N ALA A 40 5.71 -14.36 2.83
CA ALA A 40 6.51 -15.42 2.23
C ALA A 40 5.68 -16.27 1.25
N GLU A 41 4.38 -16.42 1.54
CA GLU A 41 3.39 -17.19 0.78
C GLU A 41 2.81 -16.47 -0.45
N THR A 42 3.22 -15.22 -0.70
CA THR A 42 2.71 -14.44 -1.83
C THR A 42 3.05 -15.09 -3.17
N THR A 43 2.05 -15.20 -4.04
CA THR A 43 2.19 -15.84 -5.35
C THR A 43 3.00 -14.98 -6.33
N ALA A 44 3.67 -15.63 -7.29
CA ALA A 44 4.40 -14.94 -8.34
C ALA A 44 3.48 -14.07 -9.22
N THR A 45 2.24 -14.52 -9.44
CA THR A 45 1.22 -13.78 -10.20
C THR A 45 0.86 -12.46 -9.52
N ALA A 46 0.73 -12.45 -8.20
CA ALA A 46 0.49 -11.24 -7.43
C ALA A 46 1.63 -10.22 -7.57
N LEU A 47 2.89 -10.67 -7.58
CA LEU A 47 4.05 -9.80 -7.78
C LEU A 47 4.09 -9.19 -9.19
N LEU A 48 3.73 -9.96 -10.21
CA LEU A 48 3.64 -9.47 -11.59
C LEU A 48 2.56 -8.41 -11.72
N GLU A 49 1.40 -8.61 -11.08
CA GLU A 49 0.31 -7.64 -11.11
C GLU A 49 0.69 -6.36 -10.36
N ALA A 50 1.33 -6.48 -9.20
CA ALA A 50 1.85 -5.31 -8.48
C ALA A 50 2.86 -4.52 -9.33
N ARG A 51 3.73 -5.22 -10.07
CA ARG A 51 4.66 -4.57 -11.01
C ARG A 51 3.93 -3.89 -12.17
N ARG A 52 2.91 -4.53 -12.72
CA ARG A 52 2.09 -3.98 -13.81
C ARG A 52 1.41 -2.68 -13.37
N VAL A 53 0.82 -2.66 -12.17
CA VAL A 53 0.13 -1.49 -11.61
C VAL A 53 1.12 -0.38 -11.24
N ALA A 54 2.30 -0.73 -10.74
CA ALA A 54 3.31 0.26 -10.37
C ALA A 54 3.89 0.99 -11.58
N GLY A 55 4.15 0.29 -12.69
CA GLY A 55 4.78 0.86 -13.89
C GLY A 55 6.16 1.48 -13.62
N CYS A 56 6.77 1.20 -12.47
CA CYS A 56 7.95 1.87 -11.92
C CYS A 56 8.84 0.87 -11.17
N GLY A 57 10.08 1.25 -10.85
CA GLY A 57 10.96 0.44 -10.00
C GLY A 57 10.32 0.17 -8.63
N LEU A 58 10.38 -1.07 -8.17
CA LEU A 58 9.74 -1.53 -6.93
C LEU A 58 10.79 -1.90 -5.89
N THR A 59 10.57 -1.49 -4.66
CA THR A 59 11.26 -2.07 -3.51
C THR A 59 10.35 -3.10 -2.84
N ILE A 60 10.76 -4.37 -2.85
CA ILE A 60 10.01 -5.47 -2.25
C ILE A 60 10.53 -5.72 -0.83
N SER A 61 9.64 -5.85 0.14
CA SER A 61 9.97 -6.23 1.51
C SER A 61 9.05 -7.36 1.98
N THR A 62 9.65 -8.37 2.60
CA THR A 62 8.92 -9.51 3.16
C THR A 62 8.73 -9.28 4.65
N VAL A 63 7.48 -9.35 5.11
CA VAL A 63 7.08 -9.11 6.50
C VAL A 63 6.32 -10.30 7.07
N SER A 64 6.05 -10.29 8.38
CA SER A 64 5.18 -11.28 9.02
C SER A 64 3.71 -11.02 8.72
N GLY A 65 2.86 -12.05 8.90
CA GLY A 65 1.41 -11.95 8.72
C GLY A 65 0.77 -10.83 9.55
N GLU A 66 1.17 -10.73 10.81
CA GLU A 66 0.67 -9.71 11.74
C GLU A 66 1.03 -8.29 11.28
N GLU A 67 2.29 -8.07 10.89
CA GLU A 67 2.73 -6.75 10.41
C GLU A 67 2.04 -6.39 9.09
N PHE A 68 1.85 -7.38 8.20
CA PHE A 68 1.12 -7.17 6.96
C PHE A 68 -0.32 -6.69 7.18
N GLU A 69 -1.09 -7.40 8.01
CA GLU A 69 -2.49 -7.04 8.29
C GLU A 69 -2.60 -5.67 8.95
N LYS A 70 -1.69 -5.35 9.87
CA LYS A 70 -1.60 -4.03 10.50
C LYS A 70 -1.37 -2.93 9.45
N GLN A 71 -0.37 -3.10 8.58
CA GLN A 71 -0.06 -2.13 7.53
C GLN A 71 -1.18 -2.02 6.49
N LEU A 72 -1.83 -3.14 6.17
CA LEU A 72 -3.00 -3.19 5.30
C LEU A 72 -4.10 -2.28 5.87
N VAL A 73 -4.57 -2.54 7.08
CA VAL A 73 -5.66 -1.76 7.70
C VAL A 73 -5.33 -0.27 7.77
N ILE A 74 -4.15 0.07 8.27
CA ILE A 74 -3.69 1.47 8.42
C ILE A 74 -3.69 2.21 7.06
N SER A 75 -3.14 1.57 6.02
CA SER A 75 -3.03 2.18 4.69
C SER A 75 -4.39 2.47 4.04
N TYR A 76 -5.37 1.57 4.24
CA TYR A 76 -6.71 1.75 3.67
C TYR A 76 -7.59 2.69 4.49
N GLN A 77 -7.49 2.70 5.84
CA GLN A 77 -8.23 3.64 6.68
C GLN A 77 -7.90 5.10 6.34
N ARG A 78 -6.61 5.44 6.22
CA ARG A 78 -6.17 6.81 5.92
C ARG A 78 -6.53 7.29 4.52
N ARG A 79 -6.72 6.37 3.55
CA ARG A 79 -7.23 6.72 2.23
C ARG A 79 -8.65 7.31 2.31
N PHE A 80 -9.46 6.88 3.27
CA PHE A 80 -10.77 7.47 3.52
C PHE A 80 -10.65 8.85 4.18
N GLU A 81 -9.65 9.08 5.04
CA GLU A 81 -9.45 10.36 5.71
C GLU A 81 -8.97 11.48 4.78
N ARG A 82 -8.06 11.20 3.83
CA ARG A 82 -7.57 12.21 2.87
C ARG A 82 -8.58 12.61 1.78
N GLY A 83 -9.76 11.97 1.75
CA GLY A 83 -10.88 12.39 0.90
C GLY A 83 -11.75 13.48 1.51
N ALA A 84 -11.61 13.78 2.81
CA ALA A 84 -12.48 14.70 3.54
C ALA A 84 -11.97 16.16 3.57
N THR A 85 -11.23 16.61 2.55
CA THR A 85 -10.80 18.01 2.47
C THR A 85 -10.74 18.52 1.04
N HIS A 86 -11.91 18.59 0.39
CA HIS A 86 -12.20 19.70 -0.54
C HIS A 86 -13.70 19.81 -0.79
N ASP A 87 -14.44 20.33 0.19
CA ASP A 87 -15.63 21.14 -0.11
C ASP A 87 -15.53 22.43 0.71
N ASP A 88 -14.66 23.29 0.20
CA ASP A 88 -14.81 24.73 0.40
C ASP A 88 -15.67 25.17 -0.80
N ARG A 89 -16.75 25.92 -0.59
CA ARG A 89 -17.59 26.63 -1.60
C ARG A 89 -19.00 26.08 -1.96
N TYR A 90 -19.86 25.92 -0.96
CA TYR A 90 -21.22 26.48 -1.00
C TYR A 90 -21.36 27.48 0.16
N ARG A 91 -21.04 28.77 0.00
CA ARG A 91 -21.87 29.81 -0.62
C ARG A 91 -23.28 29.88 -0.03
N GLN A 92 -23.47 30.57 1.10
CA GLN A 92 -24.00 31.94 1.19
C GLN A 92 -24.06 32.41 2.64
#